data_AF-A0AAU9XLL4-F1
#
_entry.id   AF-A0AAU9XLL4-F1
#
_cell.length_a   1.000
_cell.length_b   1.000
_cell.length_c   1.000
_cell.angle_alpha   90.00
_cell.angle_beta   90.00
_cell.angle_gamma   90.00
#
_symmetry.space_group_name_H-M   'P 1'
#
loop_
_entity.id
_entity.type
_entity.pdbx_description
1 polymer ?
#
loop_
_entity_poly.entity_id
_entity_poly.type
_entity_poly.pdbx_seq_one_letter_code
_entity_poly.pdbx_strand_id
1 'polypeptide(L)'
;MFILRRICRKITLRLKAKVLTLLIVGTILIAHFFLLDRIGQFEQSESRDDTNKRAANIGNQTKHLPSSIEVPVEKADHRYPSSAFPTTKESRNLGDINGSVVNETEHLWSPDKASHSLCPSSEYMRSSGVNKLGRYPSAKKHMTIGLTTITRPNGVNYLSETIQSLLDNMNDENRKQTYIVVFLADFDKGAKQVTITNLSKLFHKEVEDDILHVIETSPKYYPQLTNLKKKFGDSKTRIYWRSKQNIDFAFLMCYCHELSNFYLHVEDDVKASPSVFHKLQGFISSQKKAWPILDISFMGHTAKVYHSEDLRSMASYFYLLYAEMPGDWLIRYWRMVKVPDNAQLILPVASFFQHHGVKSSLKEKSWPVNATYDRYFDVHDHKYWGRNPSAKVSSSIKPNQGKPQDAYEGGSGYFWGRNVKRDDQVTVQFNSVVNASKVFVDTGSNLAMKDFLRFGVLQASFSVSGTSSSSCGKFDTVVSFRDGRAQATFNKKIDCLRILVTNDQNEWLFLREIDVWEAK
;
A
#
# COMPACT_ATOMS: atom_id res chain seq x y z
N MET A 1 36.27 -10.29 -63.70
CA MET A 1 34.80 -10.55 -63.63
C MET A 1 34.32 -11.18 -62.30
N PHE A 2 35.03 -12.15 -61.72
CA PHE A 2 34.64 -12.82 -60.46
C PHE A 2 34.63 -11.91 -59.21
N ILE A 3 35.58 -10.97 -59.12
CA ILE A 3 35.70 -10.06 -57.96
C ILE A 3 34.54 -9.05 -57.91
N LEU A 4 34.16 -8.46 -59.05
CA LEU A 4 32.99 -7.56 -59.14
C LEU A 4 31.68 -8.26 -58.74
N ARG A 5 31.47 -9.51 -59.18
CA ARG A 5 30.27 -10.29 -58.78
C ARG A 5 30.21 -10.51 -57.27
N ARG A 6 31.36 -10.73 -56.61
CA ARG A 6 31.45 -10.94 -55.15
C ARG A 6 31.19 -9.65 -54.35
N ILE A 7 31.65 -8.51 -54.87
CA ILE A 7 31.42 -7.19 -54.28
C ILE A 7 29.94 -6.79 -54.42
N CYS A 8 29.35 -6.92 -55.62
CA CYS A 8 27.92 -6.67 -55.81
C CYS A 8 27.07 -7.54 -54.88
N ARG A 9 27.36 -8.84 -54.76
CA ARG A 9 26.60 -9.74 -53.86
C ARG A 9 26.70 -9.31 -52.39
N LYS A 10 27.88 -8.87 -51.91
CA LYS A 10 28.06 -8.34 -50.55
C LYS A 10 27.29 -7.03 -50.32
N ILE A 11 27.27 -6.12 -51.30
CA ILE A 11 26.54 -4.86 -51.22
C ILE A 11 25.03 -5.13 -51.21
N THR A 12 24.53 -6.01 -52.08
CA THR A 12 23.11 -6.38 -52.11
C THR A 12 22.66 -7.05 -50.81
N LEU A 13 23.48 -7.92 -50.21
CA LEU A 13 23.18 -8.51 -48.90
C LEU A 13 23.14 -7.48 -47.77
N ARG A 14 24.08 -6.53 -47.76
CA ARG A 14 24.09 -5.44 -46.76
C ARG A 14 22.91 -4.49 -46.91
N LEU A 15 22.48 -4.18 -48.14
CA LEU A 15 21.26 -3.38 -48.37
C LEU A 15 20.01 -4.15 -47.94
N LYS A 16 19.88 -5.43 -48.28
CA LYS A 16 18.75 -6.27 -47.85
C LYS A 16 18.66 -6.38 -46.32
N ALA A 17 19.79 -6.52 -45.63
CA ALA A 17 19.84 -6.55 -44.18
C ALA A 17 19.36 -5.22 -43.56
N LYS A 18 19.82 -4.07 -44.09
CA LYS A 18 19.38 -2.75 -43.61
C LYS A 18 17.88 -2.52 -43.83
N VAL A 19 17.35 -2.92 -44.99
CA VAL A 19 15.90 -2.81 -45.30
C VAL A 19 15.08 -3.71 -44.37
N LEU A 20 15.55 -4.92 -44.08
CA LEU A 20 14.90 -5.83 -43.14
C LEU A 20 14.91 -5.27 -41.71
N THR A 21 16.02 -4.66 -41.26
CA THR A 21 16.07 -3.99 -39.95
C THR A 21 15.09 -2.82 -39.86
N LEU A 22 15.00 -1.99 -40.91
CA LEU A 22 14.04 -0.88 -40.98
C LEU A 22 12.59 -1.36 -40.96
N LEU A 23 12.27 -2.46 -41.66
CA LEU A 23 10.94 -3.07 -41.63
C LEU A 23 10.59 -3.59 -40.24
N ILE A 24 11.51 -4.29 -39.58
CA ILE A 24 11.30 -4.83 -38.21
C ILE A 24 11.04 -3.68 -37.22
N VAL A 25 11.87 -2.63 -37.24
CA VAL A 25 11.70 -1.45 -36.38
C VAL A 25 10.37 -0.75 -36.66
N GLY A 26 9.98 -0.63 -37.94
CA GLY A 26 8.68 -0.10 -38.35
C GLY A 26 7.50 -0.90 -37.79
N THR A 27 7.54 -2.23 -37.88
CA THR A 27 6.48 -3.09 -37.30
C THR A 27 6.41 -3.02 -35.78
N ILE A 28 7.56 -2.89 -35.08
CA ILE A 28 7.58 -2.74 -33.62
C ILE A 28 6.96 -1.39 -33.21
N LEU A 29 7.27 -0.30 -33.91
CA LEU A 29 6.68 1.01 -33.66
C LEU A 29 5.17 1.02 -33.91
N ILE A 30 4.72 0.39 -35.00
CA ILE A 30 3.29 0.26 -35.32
C ILE A 30 2.56 -0.58 -34.25
N ALA A 31 3.14 -1.71 -33.84
CA ALA A 31 2.59 -2.54 -32.77
C ALA A 31 2.51 -1.78 -31.44
N HIS A 32 3.52 -0.97 -31.12
CA HIS A 32 3.53 -0.14 -29.92
C HIS A 32 2.46 0.95 -29.96
N PHE A 33 2.21 1.55 -31.13
CA PHE A 33 1.14 2.53 -31.35
C PHE A 33 -0.25 1.93 -31.16
N PHE A 34 -0.52 0.74 -31.72
CA PHE A 34 -1.79 0.04 -31.52
C PHE A 34 -2.00 -0.44 -30.08
N LEU A 35 -0.92 -0.77 -29.36
CA LEU A 35 -0.98 -1.12 -27.95
C LEU A 35 -1.35 0.11 -27.09
N LEU A 36 -0.76 1.28 -27.39
CA LEU A 36 -1.09 2.54 -26.72
C LEU A 36 -2.54 2.99 -27.02
N ASP A 37 -3.02 2.78 -28.24
CA ASP A 37 -4.40 3.10 -28.62
C ASP A 37 -5.43 2.19 -27.92
N ARG A 38 -5.14 0.88 -27.79
CA ARG A 38 -5.98 -0.04 -26.97
C ARG A 38 -5.99 0.34 -25.49
N ILE A 39 -4.86 0.80 -24.96
CA ILE A 39 -4.78 1.25 -23.55
C ILE A 39 -5.62 2.51 -23.36
N GLY A 40 -5.55 3.48 -24.30
CA GLY A 40 -6.39 4.69 -24.26
C GLY A 40 -7.90 4.39 -24.37
N GLN A 41 -8.30 3.38 -25.14
CA GLN A 41 -9.70 2.94 -25.21
C GLN A 41 -10.17 2.23 -23.93
N PHE A 42 -9.29 1.49 -23.25
CA PHE A 42 -9.59 0.87 -21.96
C PHE A 42 -9.79 1.93 -20.86
N GLU A 43 -8.94 2.97 -20.83
CA GLU A 43 -9.06 4.10 -19.90
C GLU A 43 -10.34 4.95 -20.12
N GLN A 44 -10.79 5.12 -21.37
CA GLN A 44 -12.08 5.76 -21.66
C GLN A 44 -13.28 4.93 -21.19
N SER A 45 -13.15 3.60 -21.14
CA SER A 45 -14.21 2.71 -20.62
C SER A 45 -14.32 2.77 -19.10
N GLU A 46 -13.19 2.82 -18.37
CA GLU A 46 -13.18 3.02 -16.91
C GLU A 46 -13.70 4.42 -16.52
N SER A 47 -13.31 5.46 -17.27
CA SER A 47 -13.84 6.82 -17.08
C SER A 47 -15.35 6.92 -17.34
N ARG A 48 -15.88 6.21 -18.35
CA ARG A 48 -17.33 6.16 -18.62
C ARG A 48 -18.10 5.41 -17.54
N ASP A 49 -17.55 4.32 -16.99
CA ASP A 49 -18.16 3.60 -15.87
C ASP A 49 -18.20 4.45 -14.59
N ASP A 50 -17.18 5.26 -14.32
CA ASP A 50 -17.18 6.22 -13.22
C ASP A 50 -18.16 7.39 -13.43
N THR A 51 -18.36 7.81 -14.69
CA THR A 51 -19.35 8.84 -15.03
C THR A 51 -20.80 8.32 -14.91
N ASN A 52 -21.03 7.05 -15.30
CA ASN A 52 -22.32 6.39 -15.15
C ASN A 52 -22.68 6.10 -13.68
N LYS A 53 -21.70 5.76 -12.84
CA LYS A 53 -21.87 5.70 -11.37
C LYS A 53 -22.23 7.06 -10.78
N ARG A 54 -21.69 8.15 -11.35
CA ARG A 54 -22.03 9.54 -10.98
C ARG A 54 -23.48 9.88 -11.33
N ALA A 55 -23.99 9.45 -12.49
CA ALA A 55 -25.37 9.70 -12.92
C ALA A 55 -26.39 8.86 -12.14
N ALA A 56 -26.06 7.60 -11.83
CA ALA A 56 -26.94 6.71 -11.06
C ALA A 56 -27.15 7.17 -9.60
N ASN A 57 -26.12 7.78 -8.99
CA ASN A 57 -26.24 8.34 -7.62
C ASN A 57 -27.04 9.65 -7.58
N ILE A 58 -27.11 10.41 -8.67
CA ILE A 58 -27.92 11.64 -8.75
C ILE A 58 -29.40 11.28 -9.02
N GLY A 59 -29.67 10.22 -9.79
CA GLY A 59 -31.04 9.77 -10.11
C GLY A 59 -31.81 9.14 -8.95
N ASN A 60 -31.12 8.68 -7.89
CA ASN A 60 -31.74 7.98 -6.75
C ASN A 60 -32.03 8.87 -5.53
N GLN A 61 -31.71 10.17 -5.57
CA GLN A 61 -32.00 11.11 -4.47
C GLN A 61 -33.21 12.04 -4.71
N THR A 62 -33.99 11.84 -5.79
CA THR A 62 -35.15 12.71 -6.11
C THR A 62 -36.52 12.02 -6.04
N LYS A 63 -36.65 10.93 -5.27
CA LYS A 63 -37.97 10.38 -4.93
C LYS A 63 -38.14 10.31 -3.41
N HIS A 64 -39.15 11.03 -2.93
CA HIS A 64 -39.58 11.23 -1.54
C HIS A 64 -39.02 12.46 -0.81
N LEU A 65 -39.70 13.61 -0.92
CA LEU A 65 -40.47 14.22 0.18
C LEU A 65 -41.30 15.43 -0.33
N PRO A 66 -42.36 15.86 0.39
CA PRO A 66 -43.42 16.73 -0.12
C PRO A 66 -43.20 18.25 0.11
N SER A 67 -44.16 18.99 -0.43
CA SER A 67 -44.34 20.42 -0.64
C SER A 67 -44.11 21.41 0.50
N SER A 68 -43.89 22.65 0.05
CA SER A 68 -44.15 23.97 0.67
C SER A 68 -43.25 24.45 1.80
N ILE A 69 -42.42 25.47 1.49
CA ILE A 69 -42.27 26.75 2.22
C ILE A 69 -41.68 27.76 1.21
N GLU A 70 -42.41 28.83 0.92
CA GLU A 70 -41.96 30.03 0.19
C GLU A 70 -41.37 31.03 1.18
N VAL A 71 -40.16 31.58 0.94
CA VAL A 71 -39.76 33.00 1.13
C VAL A 71 -38.42 33.27 0.38
N PRO A 72 -37.98 34.52 0.12
CA PRO A 72 -37.95 35.14 -1.19
C PRO A 72 -36.54 35.27 -1.83
N VAL A 73 -36.53 35.48 -3.14
CA VAL A 73 -35.35 35.70 -3.98
C VAL A 73 -34.88 37.15 -3.87
N GLU A 74 -33.70 37.38 -3.30
CA GLU A 74 -32.98 38.64 -3.39
C GLU A 74 -31.87 38.51 -4.46
N LYS A 75 -31.98 39.34 -5.51
CA LYS A 75 -30.98 39.45 -6.58
C LYS A 75 -29.79 40.25 -6.05
N ALA A 76 -28.58 39.70 -6.11
CA ALA A 76 -27.36 40.48 -5.96
C ALA A 76 -26.34 40.17 -7.07
N ASP A 77 -25.96 41.29 -7.68
CA ASP A 77 -25.19 41.58 -8.88
C ASP A 77 -23.80 40.91 -8.96
N HIS A 78 -23.41 40.54 -10.18
CA HIS A 78 -22.06 40.11 -10.52
C HIS A 78 -21.09 41.30 -10.45
N ARG A 79 -20.12 41.25 -9.53
CA ARG A 79 -18.88 42.04 -9.64
C ARG A 79 -17.74 41.40 -8.84
N TYR A 80 -16.69 40.97 -9.56
CA TYR A 80 -15.41 40.58 -8.99
C TYR A 80 -14.68 41.79 -8.37
N PRO A 81 -13.98 41.62 -7.23
CA PRO A 81 -12.87 42.48 -6.89
C PRO A 81 -11.53 41.75 -7.03
N SER A 82 -10.66 42.33 -7.85
CA SER A 82 -9.22 42.11 -7.90
C SER A 82 -8.53 42.76 -6.69
N SER A 83 -7.67 42.05 -5.97
CA SER A 83 -6.56 42.55 -5.14
C SER A 83 -6.01 41.39 -4.31
N ALA A 84 -4.75 41.29 -3.88
CA ALA A 84 -3.51 41.99 -4.21
C ALA A 84 -2.38 41.09 -3.65
N PHE A 85 -1.24 41.05 -4.35
CA PHE A 85 0.01 40.51 -3.80
C PHE A 85 0.57 41.45 -2.73
N PRO A 86 1.11 40.95 -1.60
CA PRO A 86 1.93 41.78 -0.74
C PRO A 86 3.42 41.61 -1.12
N THR A 87 3.97 42.65 -1.72
CA THR A 87 5.38 43.03 -1.61
C THR A 87 5.55 43.88 -0.36
N THR A 88 6.44 43.49 0.55
CA THR A 88 6.97 44.39 1.58
C THR A 88 8.48 44.31 1.63
N LYS A 89 9.14 45.40 1.23
CA LYS A 89 10.40 45.85 1.79
C LYS A 89 10.04 46.82 2.91
N GLU A 90 10.53 46.58 4.13
CA GLU A 90 10.85 47.67 5.04
C GLU A 90 11.86 47.21 6.09
N SER A 91 12.88 48.04 6.25
CA SER A 91 14.02 47.93 7.15
C SER A 91 13.74 48.67 8.45
N ARG A 92 13.94 48.02 9.61
CA ARG A 92 14.33 48.69 10.87
C ARG A 92 15.19 47.75 11.72
N ASN A 93 16.33 48.28 12.18
CA ASN A 93 17.29 47.67 13.11
C ASN A 93 16.80 47.77 14.57
N LEU A 94 17.14 46.75 15.36
CA LEU A 94 17.50 46.66 16.80
C LEU A 94 17.19 45.20 17.20
N GLY A 95 18.00 44.40 17.87
CA GLY A 95 19.26 44.54 18.58
C GLY A 95 19.71 43.13 19.00
N ASP A 96 20.95 43.02 19.47
CA ASP A 96 21.72 41.80 19.72
C ASP A 96 20.97 40.60 20.31
N ILE A 97 20.99 39.48 19.57
CA ILE A 97 20.88 38.13 20.14
C ILE A 97 21.86 37.23 19.38
N ASN A 98 22.80 36.63 20.10
CA ASN A 98 23.89 35.75 19.64
C ASN A 98 23.51 34.85 18.44
N GLY A 99 23.96 35.24 17.24
CA GLY A 99 23.75 34.55 15.97
C GLY A 99 24.88 33.61 15.53
N SER A 100 25.77 33.20 16.43
CA SER A 100 27.00 32.47 16.04
C SER A 100 26.82 30.96 15.83
N VAL A 101 25.71 30.33 16.24
CA VAL A 101 25.52 28.87 16.10
C VAL A 101 24.51 28.48 15.01
N VAL A 102 23.70 29.43 14.51
CA VAL A 102 22.63 29.14 13.54
C VAL A 102 23.11 29.25 12.07
N ASN A 103 24.14 30.05 11.80
CA ASN A 103 24.60 30.33 10.43
C ASN A 103 25.50 29.25 9.79
N GLU A 104 26.10 28.34 10.56
CA GLU A 104 27.04 27.35 9.99
C GLU A 104 26.31 26.20 9.26
N THR A 105 25.07 25.87 9.63
CA THR A 105 24.33 24.76 9.00
C THR A 105 23.61 25.14 7.70
N GLU A 106 23.40 26.43 7.42
CA GLU A 106 22.71 26.90 6.21
C GLU A 106 23.53 26.78 4.92
N HIS A 107 24.85 26.58 5.04
CA HIS A 107 25.79 26.37 3.93
C HIS A 107 26.02 24.89 3.58
N LEU A 108 25.50 23.95 4.38
CA LEU A 108 25.81 22.51 4.22
C LEU A 108 25.06 21.80 3.09
N TRP A 109 24.05 22.41 2.47
CA TRP A 109 23.41 21.78 1.32
C TRP A 109 24.23 22.01 0.04
N SER A 110 25.12 21.08 -0.24
CA SER A 110 25.57 20.75 -1.59
C SER A 110 25.31 19.28 -1.83
N PRO A 111 24.96 18.85 -3.06
CA PRO A 111 25.10 17.46 -3.46
C PRO A 111 26.51 17.01 -3.05
N ASP A 112 26.63 15.83 -2.45
CA ASP A 112 27.92 15.34 -2.03
C ASP A 112 28.86 15.29 -3.25
N LYS A 113 29.77 16.26 -3.38
CA LYS A 113 30.61 16.41 -4.57
C LYS A 113 31.54 15.22 -4.78
N ALA A 114 31.75 14.41 -3.73
CA ALA A 114 32.52 13.17 -3.80
C ALA A 114 31.67 11.98 -4.30
N SER A 115 30.34 12.10 -4.34
CA SER A 115 29.44 11.05 -4.80
C SER A 115 28.64 11.53 -6.03
N HIS A 116 28.45 10.68 -7.03
CA HIS A 116 27.52 10.96 -8.14
C HIS A 116 26.03 10.89 -7.68
N SER A 117 25.72 11.20 -6.42
CA SER A 117 24.39 11.08 -5.82
C SER A 117 23.70 12.44 -5.69
N LEU A 118 22.39 12.44 -5.96
CA LEU A 118 21.50 13.58 -5.67
C LEU A 118 21.10 13.65 -4.19
N CYS A 119 21.44 12.62 -3.40
CA CYS A 119 21.21 12.68 -1.97
C CYS A 119 22.16 13.71 -1.31
N PRO A 120 21.65 14.49 -0.34
CA PRO A 120 22.50 15.36 0.48
C PRO A 120 23.64 14.60 1.16
N SER A 121 24.72 15.31 1.49
CA SER A 121 25.87 14.73 2.19
C SER A 121 25.49 14.10 3.53
N SER A 122 26.27 13.10 3.95
CA SER A 122 26.08 12.44 5.25
C SER A 122 26.21 13.41 6.42
N GLU A 123 27.07 14.43 6.30
CA GLU A 123 27.22 15.51 7.28
C GLU A 123 25.93 16.32 7.43
N TYR A 124 25.30 16.71 6.31
CA TYR A 124 24.03 17.43 6.33
C TYR A 124 22.91 16.57 6.95
N MET A 125 22.81 15.31 6.55
CA MET A 125 21.81 14.38 7.10
C MET A 125 21.95 14.16 8.60
N ARG A 126 23.18 14.23 9.14
CA ARG A 126 23.48 14.09 10.58
C ARG A 126 23.34 15.38 11.37
N SER A 127 23.17 16.52 10.71
CA SER A 127 23.11 17.82 11.37
C SER A 127 21.83 18.00 12.20
N SER A 128 21.89 18.92 13.17
CA SER A 128 20.71 19.44 13.90
C SER A 128 19.77 20.25 13.00
N GLY A 129 20.23 20.65 11.80
CA GLY A 129 19.40 21.23 10.76
C GLY A 129 18.33 20.24 10.26
N VAL A 130 18.67 18.95 10.20
CA VAL A 130 17.78 17.87 9.74
C VAL A 130 17.07 17.17 10.91
N ASN A 131 17.81 16.74 11.93
CA ASN A 131 17.28 15.91 13.02
C ASN A 131 16.65 16.79 14.12
N LYS A 132 15.33 16.74 14.28
CA LYS A 132 14.57 17.58 15.23
C LYS A 132 14.15 16.85 16.49
N LEU A 133 13.77 15.59 16.36
CA LEU A 133 13.60 14.67 17.48
C LEU A 133 14.36 13.39 17.18
N GLY A 134 15.06 12.87 18.19
CA GLY A 134 16.03 11.80 18.01
C GLY A 134 17.32 12.30 17.36
N ARG A 135 18.34 11.44 17.34
CA ARG A 135 19.59 11.68 16.63
C ARG A 135 19.58 10.90 15.31
N TYR A 136 20.49 11.22 14.40
CA TYR A 136 20.67 10.39 13.21
C TYR A 136 21.05 8.96 13.65
N PRO A 137 20.34 7.91 13.19
CA PRO A 137 20.61 6.55 13.59
C PRO A 137 22.06 6.12 13.35
N SER A 138 22.64 5.46 14.35
CA SER A 138 24.05 5.02 14.31
C SER A 138 24.22 3.53 14.01
N ALA A 139 23.16 2.74 14.21
CA ALA A 139 23.14 1.31 13.98
C ALA A 139 22.21 0.95 12.83
N LYS A 140 22.57 -0.11 12.09
CA LYS A 140 21.67 -0.67 11.07
C LYS A 140 20.65 -1.58 11.74
N LYS A 141 19.36 -1.33 11.50
CA LYS A 141 18.24 -2.16 11.99
C LYS A 141 17.65 -3.06 10.89
N HIS A 142 16.67 -3.88 11.22
CA HIS A 142 16.01 -4.72 10.21
C HIS A 142 15.12 -3.88 9.27
N MET A 143 14.32 -2.96 9.81
CA MET A 143 13.31 -2.19 9.08
C MET A 143 13.40 -0.69 9.41
N THR A 144 13.20 0.16 8.41
CA THR A 144 12.87 1.58 8.60
C THR A 144 11.51 1.88 8.00
N ILE A 145 10.60 2.45 8.78
CA ILE A 145 9.30 2.94 8.34
C ILE A 145 9.42 4.44 8.07
N GLY A 146 9.23 4.85 6.82
CA GLY A 146 9.26 6.26 6.43
C GLY A 146 7.86 6.81 6.21
N LEU A 147 7.55 7.90 6.91
CA LEU A 147 6.30 8.65 6.82
C LEU A 147 6.61 10.08 6.38
N THR A 148 5.86 10.61 5.40
CA THR A 148 5.90 12.03 5.06
C THR A 148 4.60 12.68 5.53
N THR A 149 4.68 13.77 6.28
CA THR A 149 3.52 14.52 6.74
C THR A 149 3.54 15.96 6.22
N ILE A 150 2.35 16.47 5.92
CA ILE A 150 2.10 17.87 5.59
C ILE A 150 0.80 18.32 6.24
N THR A 151 0.74 19.59 6.63
CA THR A 151 -0.44 20.17 7.25
C THR A 151 -1.62 20.17 6.27
N ARG A 152 -2.76 19.65 6.74
CA ARG A 152 -4.00 19.61 5.95
C ARG A 152 -4.87 20.83 6.26
N PRO A 153 -5.75 21.23 5.33
CA PRO A 153 -6.75 22.25 5.62
C PRO A 153 -7.57 21.94 6.88
N ASN A 154 -7.96 22.98 7.61
CA ASN A 154 -8.79 22.90 8.83
C ASN A 154 -8.15 22.14 10.01
N GLY A 155 -6.82 21.94 10.00
CA GLY A 155 -6.09 21.36 11.13
C GLY A 155 -6.25 19.85 11.32
N VAL A 156 -6.79 19.14 10.31
CA VAL A 156 -6.91 17.68 10.36
C VAL A 156 -5.53 17.02 10.41
N ASN A 157 -5.32 16.11 11.36
CA ASN A 157 -4.05 15.42 11.57
C ASN A 157 -4.29 13.93 11.86
N TYR A 158 -3.72 13.06 11.03
CA TYR A 158 -3.82 11.60 11.16
C TYR A 158 -2.52 10.95 11.66
N LEU A 159 -1.42 11.71 11.67
CA LEU A 159 -0.06 11.19 11.89
C LEU A 159 0.08 10.52 13.26
N SER A 160 -0.50 11.11 14.31
CA SER A 160 -0.38 10.56 15.67
C SER A 160 -1.11 9.22 15.78
N GLU A 161 -2.29 9.10 15.15
CA GLU A 161 -3.06 7.84 15.11
C GLU A 161 -2.32 6.77 14.31
N THR A 162 -1.71 7.15 13.18
CA THR A 162 -0.88 6.26 12.36
C THR A 162 0.33 5.73 13.15
N ILE A 163 1.08 6.61 13.82
CA ILE A 163 2.25 6.21 14.63
C ILE A 163 1.81 5.30 15.78
N GLN A 164 0.75 5.67 16.50
CA GLN A 164 0.23 4.83 17.58
C GLN A 164 -0.20 3.45 17.07
N SER A 165 -0.91 3.39 15.94
CA SER A 165 -1.32 2.13 15.33
C SER A 165 -0.14 1.24 14.93
N LEU A 166 0.99 1.81 14.51
CA LEU A 166 2.21 1.05 14.25
C LEU A 166 2.81 0.51 15.55
N LEU A 167 2.97 1.37 16.56
CA LEU A 167 3.58 1.04 17.85
C LEU A 167 2.79 0.00 18.65
N ASP A 168 1.46 0.06 18.59
CA ASP A 168 0.55 -0.90 19.25
C ASP A 168 0.70 -2.33 18.68
N ASN A 169 1.17 -2.44 17.44
CA ASN A 169 1.38 -3.72 16.76
C ASN A 169 2.84 -4.20 16.80
N MET A 170 3.72 -3.51 17.54
CA MET A 170 5.10 -3.93 17.76
C MET A 170 5.25 -4.60 19.14
N ASN A 171 5.87 -5.78 19.16
CA ASN A 171 6.46 -6.34 20.39
C ASN A 171 7.86 -5.74 20.63
N ASP A 172 8.48 -6.05 21.77
CA ASP A 172 9.78 -5.49 22.16
C ASP A 172 10.90 -5.77 21.15
N GLU A 173 10.90 -6.95 20.52
CA GLU A 173 11.90 -7.30 19.51
C GLU A 173 11.72 -6.44 18.24
N ASN A 174 10.46 -6.31 17.77
CA ASN A 174 10.14 -5.46 16.63
C ASN A 174 10.48 -3.99 16.89
N ARG A 175 10.27 -3.50 18.12
CA ARG A 175 10.68 -2.14 18.53
C ARG A 175 12.19 -1.94 18.41
N LYS A 176 12.98 -2.90 18.89
CA LYS A 176 14.46 -2.85 18.80
C LYS A 176 14.98 -2.93 17.36
N GLN A 177 14.26 -3.64 16.48
CA GLN A 177 14.66 -3.88 15.09
C GLN A 177 14.03 -2.90 14.08
N THR A 178 13.31 -1.87 14.54
CA THR A 178 12.63 -0.90 13.68
C THR A 178 12.99 0.54 14.01
N TYR A 179 13.13 1.36 12.96
CA TYR A 179 13.07 2.82 13.03
C TYR A 179 11.77 3.33 12.44
N ILE A 180 11.15 4.35 13.05
CA ILE A 180 10.08 5.15 12.47
C ILE A 180 10.66 6.54 12.19
N VAL A 181 10.71 6.94 10.92
CA VAL A 181 11.23 8.24 10.49
C VAL A 181 10.09 9.04 9.90
N VAL A 182 9.79 10.18 10.54
CA VAL A 182 8.76 11.12 10.12
C VAL A 182 9.41 12.35 9.49
N PHE A 183 9.17 12.58 8.21
CA PHE A 183 9.60 13.77 7.51
C PHE A 183 8.51 14.85 7.50
N LEU A 184 8.84 15.99 8.11
CA LEU A 184 7.99 17.19 8.12
C LEU A 184 8.20 17.98 6.83
N ALA A 185 7.31 17.80 5.87
CA ALA A 185 7.45 18.34 4.52
C ALA A 185 6.85 19.75 4.36
N ASP A 186 6.24 20.33 5.40
CA ASP A 186 5.75 21.70 5.36
C ASP A 186 6.88 22.72 5.15
N PHE A 187 6.65 23.73 4.31
CA PHE A 187 7.54 24.89 4.25
C PHE A 187 7.32 25.86 5.42
N ASP A 188 6.12 25.84 6.01
CA ASP A 188 5.78 26.69 7.14
C ASP A 188 6.47 26.21 8.43
N LYS A 189 7.34 27.05 8.99
CA LYS A 189 8.10 26.71 10.20
C LYS A 189 7.19 26.53 11.42
N GLY A 190 6.10 27.30 11.51
CA GLY A 190 5.14 27.21 12.63
C GLY A 190 4.43 25.87 12.68
N ALA A 191 3.91 25.41 11.53
CA ALA A 191 3.26 24.13 11.35
C ALA A 191 4.18 22.95 11.71
N LYS A 192 5.45 23.01 11.28
CA LYS A 192 6.46 22.03 11.68
C LYS A 192 6.68 22.04 13.19
N GLN A 193 6.85 23.21 13.80
CA GLN A 193 7.07 23.32 15.24
C GLN A 193 5.88 22.79 16.06
N VAL A 194 4.64 23.05 15.64
CA VAL A 194 3.44 22.49 16.28
C VAL A 194 3.48 20.96 16.24
N THR A 195 3.85 20.38 15.10
CA THR A 195 3.96 18.92 14.94
C THR A 195 5.08 18.34 15.81
N ILE A 196 6.25 18.98 15.84
CA ILE A 196 7.39 18.58 16.70
C ILE A 196 6.98 18.57 18.17
N THR A 197 6.37 19.65 18.65
CA THR A 197 5.93 19.75 20.06
C THR A 197 4.91 18.67 20.40
N ASN A 198 3.96 18.40 19.50
CA ASN A 198 2.96 17.36 19.72
C ASN A 198 3.57 15.96 19.77
N LEU A 199 4.42 15.61 18.80
CA LEU A 199 5.08 14.30 18.75
C LEU A 199 6.04 14.09 19.93
N SER A 200 6.79 15.14 20.32
CA SER A 200 7.65 15.09 21.50
C SER A 200 6.88 14.83 22.79
N LYS A 201 5.65 15.34 22.91
CA LYS A 201 4.80 15.12 24.08
C LYS A 201 4.21 13.71 24.10
N LEU A 202 3.69 13.25 22.97
CA LEU A 202 2.99 11.97 22.86
C LEU A 202 3.93 10.76 22.87
N PHE A 203 5.10 10.88 22.23
CA PHE A 203 6.01 9.77 21.95
C PHE A 203 7.43 10.03 22.51
N HIS A 204 7.53 10.73 23.64
CA HIS A 204 8.82 11.06 24.27
C HIS A 204 9.69 9.81 24.48
N LYS A 205 9.08 8.72 24.97
CA LYS A 205 9.76 7.46 25.23
C LYS A 205 10.30 6.83 23.95
N GLU A 206 9.50 6.78 22.88
CA GLU A 206 9.96 6.24 21.60
C GLU A 206 11.09 7.06 20.96
N VAL A 207 11.14 8.37 21.24
CA VAL A 207 12.27 9.22 20.84
C VAL A 207 13.53 8.89 21.67
N GLU A 208 13.38 8.70 22.98
CA GLU A 208 14.49 8.33 23.88
C GLU A 208 15.03 6.91 23.60
N ASP A 209 14.15 5.98 23.25
CA ASP A 209 14.47 4.57 22.94
C ASP A 209 15.04 4.37 21.51
N ASP A 210 15.35 5.45 20.77
CA ASP A 210 15.86 5.42 19.39
C ASP A 210 14.92 4.67 18.42
N ILE A 211 13.60 4.82 18.61
CA ILE A 211 12.57 4.23 17.75
C ILE A 211 12.00 5.29 16.80
N LEU A 212 11.61 6.47 17.33
CA LEU A 212 10.98 7.54 16.56
C LEU A 212 11.96 8.68 16.29
N HIS A 213 12.11 9.02 15.01
CA HIS A 213 12.94 10.13 14.54
C HIS A 213 12.08 11.10 13.76
N VAL A 214 12.19 12.39 14.07
CA VAL A 214 11.48 13.45 13.35
C VAL A 214 12.51 14.33 12.66
N ILE A 215 12.36 14.45 11.34
CA ILE A 215 13.30 15.13 10.48
C ILE A 215 12.62 16.22 9.65
N GLU A 216 13.39 17.21 9.24
CA GLU A 216 12.99 18.19 8.24
C GLU A 216 14.17 18.51 7.32
N THR A 217 13.95 19.38 6.34
CA THR A 217 15.01 19.86 5.46
C THR A 217 14.86 21.33 5.15
N SER A 218 15.97 21.96 4.74
CA SER A 218 15.98 23.31 4.22
C SER A 218 15.16 23.43 2.94
N PRO A 219 14.39 24.52 2.76
CA PRO A 219 13.72 24.82 1.49
C PRO A 219 14.68 24.84 0.28
N LYS A 220 15.98 25.08 0.51
CA LYS A 220 17.01 25.05 -0.54
C LYS A 220 17.21 23.67 -1.17
N TYR A 221 16.80 22.59 -0.50
CA TYR A 221 16.81 21.23 -1.08
C TYR A 221 15.87 21.11 -2.28
N TYR A 222 14.79 21.90 -2.31
CA TYR A 222 13.77 21.77 -3.34
C TYR A 222 14.21 22.46 -4.63
N PRO A 223 14.14 21.79 -5.80
CA PRO A 223 14.28 22.45 -7.09
C PRO A 223 13.12 23.41 -7.36
N GLN A 224 13.18 24.11 -8.49
CA GLN A 224 12.17 25.11 -8.83
C GLN A 224 10.76 24.49 -8.93
N LEU A 225 9.89 24.85 -7.98
CA LEU A 225 8.48 24.45 -7.98
C LEU A 225 7.55 25.49 -8.65
N THR A 226 8.11 26.58 -9.16
CA THR A 226 7.37 27.60 -9.92
C THR A 226 7.47 27.34 -11.43
N ASN A 227 6.48 27.83 -12.20
CA ASN A 227 6.47 27.72 -13.67
C ASN A 227 6.58 26.29 -14.23
N LEU A 228 6.09 25.29 -13.48
CA LEU A 228 6.07 23.89 -13.91
C LEU A 228 5.21 23.71 -15.17
N LYS A 229 5.68 22.85 -16.08
CA LYS A 229 4.99 22.56 -17.35
C LYS A 229 3.63 21.91 -17.09
N LYS A 230 2.58 22.39 -17.76
CA LYS A 230 1.27 21.74 -17.74
C LYS A 230 1.33 20.38 -18.42
N LYS A 231 0.83 19.34 -17.74
CA LYS A 231 0.77 17.96 -18.21
C LYS A 231 -0.51 17.29 -17.71
N PHE A 232 -0.99 16.28 -18.42
CA PHE A 232 -2.11 15.42 -18.02
C PHE A 232 -3.44 16.14 -17.70
N GLY A 233 -3.62 17.37 -18.20
CA GLY A 233 -4.80 18.18 -17.88
C GLY A 233 -4.84 18.69 -16.43
N ASP A 234 -3.76 18.54 -15.66
CA ASP A 234 -3.71 18.92 -14.25
C ASP A 234 -3.83 20.44 -14.05
N SER A 235 -4.48 20.84 -12.96
CA SER A 235 -4.45 22.22 -12.46
C SER A 235 -3.02 22.61 -12.04
N LYS A 236 -2.70 23.91 -12.02
CA LYS A 236 -1.38 24.37 -11.53
C LYS A 236 -1.12 23.90 -10.10
N THR A 237 -2.17 23.88 -9.26
CA THR A 237 -2.12 23.41 -7.88
C THR A 237 -1.79 21.91 -7.81
N ARG A 238 -2.45 21.08 -8.62
CA ARG A 238 -2.16 19.64 -8.68
C ARG A 238 -0.75 19.35 -9.19
N ILE A 239 -0.27 20.08 -10.19
CA ILE A 239 1.10 19.94 -10.71
C ILE A 239 2.11 20.28 -9.62
N TYR A 240 1.96 21.42 -8.94
CA TYR A 240 2.80 21.80 -7.80
C TYR A 240 2.79 20.71 -6.72
N TRP A 241 1.59 20.28 -6.32
CA TRP A 241 1.41 19.28 -5.26
C TRP A 241 2.11 17.96 -5.58
N ARG A 242 1.88 17.37 -6.77
CA ARG A 242 2.50 16.09 -7.14
C ARG A 242 4.01 16.22 -7.32
N SER A 243 4.48 17.38 -7.80
CA SER A 243 5.90 17.61 -8.03
C SER A 243 6.67 17.77 -6.72
N LYS A 244 6.09 18.50 -5.77
CA LYS A 244 6.61 18.61 -4.40
C LYS A 244 6.63 17.24 -3.71
N GLN A 245 5.54 16.48 -3.81
CA GLN A 245 5.45 15.15 -3.19
C GLN A 245 6.56 14.21 -3.67
N ASN A 246 6.91 14.21 -4.96
CA ASN A 246 8.04 13.42 -5.48
C ASN A 246 9.37 13.83 -4.83
N ILE A 247 9.63 15.12 -4.61
CA ILE A 247 10.83 15.61 -3.92
C ILE A 247 10.80 15.22 -2.44
N ASP A 248 9.62 15.27 -1.81
CA ASP A 248 9.44 14.86 -0.42
C ASP A 248 9.79 13.37 -0.23
N PHE A 249 9.34 12.50 -1.15
CA PHE A 249 9.75 11.10 -1.18
C PHE A 249 11.25 10.93 -1.39
N ALA A 250 11.84 11.70 -2.31
CA ALA A 250 13.28 11.66 -2.55
C ALA A 250 14.08 12.00 -1.29
N PHE A 251 13.72 13.06 -0.56
CA PHE A 251 14.44 13.45 0.66
C PHE A 251 14.38 12.36 1.73
N LEU A 252 13.17 11.87 2.03
CA LEU A 252 12.96 10.85 3.04
C LEU A 252 13.68 9.54 2.68
N MET A 253 13.66 9.13 1.41
CA MET A 253 14.40 7.96 0.95
C MET A 253 15.92 8.16 1.01
N CYS A 254 16.43 9.37 0.73
CA CYS A 254 17.83 9.68 0.93
C CYS A 254 18.23 9.60 2.41
N TYR A 255 17.42 10.15 3.32
CA TYR A 255 17.73 10.07 4.75
C TYR A 255 17.75 8.61 5.25
N CYS A 256 16.78 7.82 4.79
CA CYS A 256 16.62 6.43 5.21
C CYS A 256 17.56 5.43 4.51
N HIS A 257 18.33 5.86 3.50
CA HIS A 257 19.24 4.96 2.81
C HIS A 257 20.25 4.38 3.81
N GLU A 258 20.51 3.07 3.75
CA GLU A 258 21.48 2.35 4.60
C GLU A 258 21.11 2.22 6.10
N LEU A 259 20.01 2.80 6.58
CA LEU A 259 19.58 2.67 7.99
C LEU A 259 19.08 1.27 8.37
N SER A 260 18.70 0.48 7.37
CA SER A 260 18.08 -0.82 7.58
C SER A 260 18.27 -1.77 6.40
N ASN A 261 17.78 -3.01 6.51
CA ASN A 261 17.74 -3.95 5.39
C ASN A 261 16.56 -3.65 4.45
N PHE A 262 15.40 -3.35 5.04
CA PHE A 262 14.16 -3.06 4.33
C PHE A 262 13.60 -1.70 4.72
N TYR A 263 13.00 -1.02 3.75
CA TYR A 263 12.32 0.25 3.97
C TYR A 263 10.84 0.12 3.64
N LEU A 264 9.99 0.41 4.62
CA LEU A 264 8.55 0.47 4.45
C LEU A 264 8.15 1.95 4.30
N HIS A 265 7.73 2.34 3.10
CA HIS A 265 7.16 3.65 2.86
C HIS A 265 5.65 3.62 3.10
N VAL A 266 5.14 4.51 3.94
CA VAL A 266 3.73 4.54 4.34
C VAL A 266 3.20 5.98 4.31
N GLU A 267 1.93 6.14 3.98
CA GLU A 267 1.22 7.41 4.16
C GLU A 267 0.98 7.72 5.65
N ASP A 268 0.77 8.98 6.00
CA ASP A 268 0.59 9.43 7.39
C ASP A 268 -0.85 9.29 7.91
N ASP A 269 -1.76 8.72 7.12
CA ASP A 269 -3.19 8.55 7.39
C ASP A 269 -3.66 7.10 7.20
N VAL A 270 -2.91 6.17 7.80
CA VAL A 270 -3.18 4.74 7.72
C VAL A 270 -3.35 4.08 9.07
N LYS A 271 -4.09 2.97 9.08
CA LYS A 271 -4.20 2.06 10.21
C LYS A 271 -3.52 0.75 9.85
N ALA A 272 -2.62 0.28 10.73
CA ALA A 272 -1.98 -1.01 10.58
C ALA A 272 -2.95 -2.16 10.90
N SER A 273 -2.84 -3.27 10.19
CA SER A 273 -3.52 -4.51 10.55
C SER A 273 -2.89 -5.09 11.82
N PRO A 274 -3.62 -5.92 12.57
CA PRO A 274 -3.03 -6.71 13.64
C PRO A 274 -1.81 -7.52 13.16
N SER A 275 -0.82 -7.69 14.04
CA SER A 275 0.44 -8.41 13.80
C SER A 275 1.19 -8.03 12.52
N VAL A 276 1.06 -6.77 12.05
CA VAL A 276 1.62 -6.32 10.76
C VAL A 276 3.11 -6.65 10.58
N PHE A 277 3.92 -6.56 11.64
CA PHE A 277 5.37 -6.83 11.56
C PHE A 277 5.68 -8.30 11.31
N HIS A 278 4.96 -9.21 11.96
CA HIS A 278 5.09 -10.64 11.71
C HIS A 278 4.67 -10.97 10.26
N LYS A 279 3.53 -10.42 9.82
CA LYS A 279 3.03 -10.61 8.45
C LYS A 279 3.98 -10.04 7.39
N LEU A 280 4.55 -8.86 7.64
CA LEU A 280 5.56 -8.24 6.76
C LEU A 280 6.79 -9.15 6.61
N GLN A 281 7.37 -9.61 7.73
CA GLN A 281 8.54 -10.49 7.70
C GLN A 281 8.23 -11.81 6.98
N GLY A 282 7.08 -12.41 7.26
CA GLY A 282 6.62 -13.63 6.57
C GLY A 282 6.43 -13.40 5.08
N PHE A 283 5.79 -12.30 4.68
CA PHE A 283 5.55 -11.97 3.28
C PHE A 283 6.85 -11.72 2.51
N ILE A 284 7.77 -10.91 3.07
CA ILE A 284 9.11 -10.67 2.51
C ILE A 284 9.87 -11.99 2.33
N SER A 285 9.91 -12.82 3.37
CA SER A 285 10.65 -14.09 3.37
C SER A 285 10.05 -15.13 2.41
N SER A 286 8.75 -15.02 2.11
CA SER A 286 8.08 -15.92 1.17
C SER A 286 8.42 -15.65 -0.30
N GLN A 287 8.99 -14.47 -0.62
CA GLN A 287 9.30 -14.10 -1.99
C GLN A 287 10.50 -14.89 -2.52
N LYS A 288 10.26 -15.71 -3.56
CA LYS A 288 11.29 -16.58 -4.16
C LYS A 288 11.99 -15.98 -5.38
N LYS A 289 11.36 -14.98 -6.01
CA LYS A 289 11.90 -14.26 -7.17
C LYS A 289 12.44 -12.91 -6.71
N ALA A 290 13.42 -12.37 -7.42
CA ALA A 290 13.82 -10.98 -7.25
C ALA A 290 12.59 -10.06 -7.42
N TRP A 291 12.47 -9.05 -6.58
CA TRP A 291 11.35 -8.12 -6.59
C TRP A 291 11.85 -6.68 -6.45
N PRO A 292 11.27 -5.73 -7.20
CA PRO A 292 11.69 -4.33 -7.10
C PRO A 292 11.03 -3.63 -5.91
N ILE A 293 9.74 -3.92 -5.66
CA ILE A 293 8.90 -3.31 -4.65
C ILE A 293 7.80 -4.31 -4.28
N LEU A 294 7.48 -4.43 -2.99
CA LEU A 294 6.29 -5.16 -2.52
C LEU A 294 5.17 -4.19 -2.19
N ASP A 295 3.96 -4.48 -2.66
CA ASP A 295 2.76 -3.69 -2.43
C ASP A 295 2.02 -4.29 -1.23
N ILE A 296 2.03 -3.59 -0.09
CA ILE A 296 1.50 -4.16 1.17
C ILE A 296 0.02 -3.80 1.40
N SER A 297 -0.52 -2.93 0.54
CA SER A 297 -1.93 -2.60 0.46
C SER A 297 -2.37 -2.57 -1.00
N PHE A 298 -3.60 -2.98 -1.26
CA PHE A 298 -4.24 -2.87 -2.58
C PHE A 298 -4.60 -1.41 -2.92
N MET A 299 -4.60 -0.50 -1.94
CA MET A 299 -4.82 0.93 -2.14
C MET A 299 -3.57 1.65 -2.65
N GLY A 300 -3.21 1.41 -3.91
CA GLY A 300 -2.26 2.26 -4.65
C GLY A 300 -0.97 2.56 -3.89
N HIS A 301 -0.81 3.79 -3.40
CA HIS A 301 0.40 4.32 -2.76
C HIS A 301 0.54 4.10 -1.25
N THR A 302 -0.50 3.60 -0.59
CA THR A 302 -0.62 3.62 0.87
C THR A 302 0.52 2.96 1.64
N ALA A 303 1.03 1.82 1.18
CA ALA A 303 2.16 1.15 1.84
C ALA A 303 2.98 0.30 0.85
N LYS A 304 4.31 0.50 0.84
CA LYS A 304 5.24 -0.20 -0.06
C LYS A 304 6.55 -0.55 0.61
N VAL A 305 7.06 -1.76 0.40
CA VAL A 305 8.37 -2.20 0.89
C VAL A 305 9.39 -2.15 -0.24
N TYR A 306 10.56 -1.61 0.07
CA TYR A 306 11.72 -1.49 -0.79
C TYR A 306 12.91 -2.19 -0.11
N HIS A 307 13.83 -2.68 -0.93
CA HIS A 307 15.18 -2.95 -0.45
C HIS A 307 15.87 -1.62 -0.11
N SER A 308 16.50 -1.54 1.07
CA SER A 308 17.15 -0.28 1.50
C SER A 308 18.29 0.15 0.57
N GLU A 309 19.00 -0.81 -0.02
CA GLU A 309 20.07 -0.57 -1.00
C GLU A 309 19.58 0.14 -2.27
N ASP A 310 18.32 -0.02 -2.64
CA ASP A 310 17.74 0.63 -3.82
C ASP A 310 17.33 2.08 -3.56
N LEU A 311 17.20 2.50 -2.30
CA LEU A 311 16.63 3.80 -1.94
C LEU A 311 17.40 4.97 -2.52
N ARG A 312 18.74 4.92 -2.55
CA ARG A 312 19.54 6.00 -3.14
C ARG A 312 19.21 6.21 -4.62
N SER A 313 19.04 5.12 -5.35
CA SER A 313 18.69 5.16 -6.78
C SER A 313 17.23 5.58 -7.00
N MET A 314 16.31 5.12 -6.16
CA MET A 314 14.90 5.50 -6.21
C MET A 314 14.69 6.98 -5.87
N ALA A 315 15.39 7.49 -4.85
CA ALA A 315 15.36 8.89 -4.47
C ALA A 315 15.86 9.78 -5.62
N SER A 316 16.97 9.38 -6.27
CA SER A 316 17.49 10.08 -7.45
C SER A 316 16.47 10.09 -8.60
N TYR A 317 15.79 8.97 -8.84
CA TYR A 317 14.76 8.85 -9.85
C TYR A 317 13.55 9.77 -9.59
N PHE A 318 13.05 9.81 -8.35
CA PHE A 318 12.00 10.75 -7.94
C PHE A 318 12.43 12.20 -8.08
N TYR A 319 13.65 12.53 -7.67
CA TYR A 319 14.18 13.89 -7.74
C TYR A 319 14.35 14.35 -9.18
N LEU A 320 14.89 13.51 -10.07
CA LEU A 320 15.09 13.85 -11.49
C LEU A 320 13.77 14.04 -12.24
N LEU A 321 12.77 13.23 -11.92
CA LEU A 321 11.48 13.21 -12.63
C LEU A 321 10.36 13.91 -11.85
N TYR A 322 10.71 14.72 -10.85
CA TYR A 322 9.74 15.29 -9.91
C TYR A 322 8.59 16.02 -10.62
N ALA A 323 8.90 16.82 -11.63
CA ALA A 323 7.91 17.58 -12.40
C ALA A 323 7.20 16.75 -13.49
N GLU A 324 7.72 15.56 -13.80
CA GLU A 324 7.40 14.86 -15.04
C GLU A 324 6.08 14.12 -14.97
N MET A 325 5.80 13.41 -13.87
CA MET A 325 4.55 12.68 -13.64
C MET A 325 4.25 12.45 -12.15
N PRO A 326 3.03 12.03 -11.78
CA PRO A 326 2.71 11.61 -10.41
C PRO A 326 3.58 10.46 -9.91
N GLY A 327 3.78 10.38 -8.59
CA GLY A 327 4.66 9.37 -7.97
C GLY A 327 4.25 7.92 -8.21
N ASP A 328 2.94 7.65 -8.35
CA ASP A 328 2.37 6.34 -8.66
C ASP A 328 2.75 5.84 -10.04
N TRP A 329 2.86 6.76 -10.98
CA TRP A 329 3.31 6.43 -12.33
C TRP A 329 4.82 6.21 -12.35
N LEU A 330 5.59 7.05 -11.64
CA LEU A 330 7.02 6.86 -11.46
C LEU A 330 7.33 5.48 -10.86
N ILE A 331 6.66 5.10 -9.78
CA ILE A 331 6.82 3.77 -9.16
C ILE A 331 6.49 2.65 -10.13
N ARG A 332 5.45 2.78 -10.95
CA ARG A 332 5.12 1.77 -11.97
C ARG A 332 6.26 1.59 -12.98
N TYR A 333 6.81 2.68 -13.52
CA TYR A 333 7.92 2.61 -14.47
C TYR A 333 9.22 2.13 -13.83
N TRP A 334 9.48 2.50 -12.58
CA TRP A 334 10.64 2.04 -11.83
C TRP A 334 10.70 0.50 -11.74
N ARG A 335 9.57 -0.16 -11.49
CA ARG A 335 9.48 -1.63 -11.44
C ARG A 335 9.91 -2.26 -12.75
N MET A 336 9.44 -1.70 -13.87
CA MET A 336 9.77 -2.18 -15.22
C MET A 336 11.25 -2.05 -15.53
N VAL A 337 11.93 -1.06 -14.94
CA VAL A 337 13.38 -0.86 -15.12
C VAL A 337 14.18 -1.78 -14.20
N LYS A 338 13.79 -1.89 -12.92
CA LYS A 338 14.58 -2.61 -11.90
C LYS A 338 14.54 -4.12 -12.03
N VAL A 339 13.36 -4.69 -12.22
CA VAL A 339 13.20 -6.14 -12.36
C VAL A 339 12.15 -6.41 -13.46
N PRO A 340 12.53 -6.28 -14.74
CA PRO A 340 11.59 -6.40 -15.87
C PRO A 340 10.79 -7.71 -15.85
N ASP A 341 11.42 -8.82 -15.46
CA ASP A 341 10.81 -10.15 -15.41
C ASP A 341 9.80 -10.34 -14.25
N ASN A 342 9.73 -9.36 -13.33
CA ASN A 342 8.82 -9.40 -12.18
C ASN A 342 8.28 -7.99 -11.84
N ALA A 343 7.89 -7.23 -12.87
CA ALA A 343 7.46 -5.84 -12.76
C ALA A 343 6.00 -5.64 -12.34
N GLN A 344 5.21 -6.71 -12.21
CA GLN A 344 3.82 -6.66 -11.76
C GLN A 344 3.69 -6.28 -10.28
N LEU A 345 2.47 -5.94 -9.84
CA LEU A 345 2.19 -5.74 -8.42
C LEU A 345 2.38 -7.05 -7.65
N ILE A 346 3.05 -6.97 -6.50
CA ILE A 346 3.33 -8.12 -5.64
C ILE A 346 2.64 -7.86 -4.31
N LEU A 347 1.47 -8.46 -4.14
CA LEU A 347 0.52 -8.17 -3.05
C LEU A 347 0.39 -9.36 -2.09
N PRO A 348 0.23 -9.12 -0.78
CA PRO A 348 -0.21 -10.14 0.15
C PRO A 348 -1.66 -10.53 -0.12
N VAL A 349 -2.13 -11.63 0.49
CA VAL A 349 -3.52 -12.09 0.35
C VAL A 349 -4.50 -11.07 0.94
N ALA A 350 -4.15 -10.48 2.09
CA ALA A 350 -4.88 -9.38 2.72
C ALA A 350 -3.99 -8.16 2.89
N SER A 351 -4.54 -6.96 2.73
CA SER A 351 -3.82 -5.71 2.94
C SER A 351 -3.40 -5.55 4.40
N PHE A 352 -2.17 -5.13 4.65
CA PHE A 352 -1.71 -4.88 6.03
C PHE A 352 -1.94 -3.44 6.49
N PHE A 353 -2.39 -2.55 5.60
CA PHE A 353 -2.70 -1.16 5.93
C PHE A 353 -4.03 -0.73 5.32
N GLN A 354 -4.80 0.01 6.10
CA GLN A 354 -6.02 0.68 5.67
C GLN A 354 -5.80 2.19 5.68
N HIS A 355 -5.92 2.84 4.52
CA HIS A 355 -5.98 4.29 4.46
C HIS A 355 -7.30 4.80 5.04
N HIS A 356 -7.25 5.72 6.00
CA HIS A 356 -8.45 6.29 6.64
C HIS A 356 -8.55 7.81 6.49
N GLY A 357 -7.61 8.43 5.76
CA GLY A 357 -7.64 9.85 5.42
C GLY A 357 -8.86 10.23 4.58
N VAL A 358 -9.72 11.10 5.10
CA VAL A 358 -10.88 11.64 4.35
C VAL A 358 -10.55 12.98 3.71
N LYS A 359 -9.70 13.78 4.38
CA LYS A 359 -9.26 15.10 3.93
C LYS A 359 -7.83 15.02 3.42
N SER A 360 -7.66 15.32 2.14
CA SER A 360 -6.35 15.37 1.49
C SER A 360 -5.72 16.75 1.68
N SER A 361 -4.38 16.80 1.68
CA SER A 361 -3.63 18.06 1.58
C SER A 361 -3.86 18.77 0.25
N LEU A 362 -4.31 18.06 -0.80
CA LEU A 362 -4.85 18.65 -2.02
C LEU A 362 -6.38 18.69 -1.94
N LYS A 363 -6.97 19.90 -1.86
CA LYS A 363 -8.43 20.09 -1.74
C LYS A 363 -9.22 19.35 -2.83
N GLU A 364 -8.71 19.32 -4.06
CA GLU A 364 -9.32 18.62 -5.21
C GLU A 364 -9.40 17.09 -5.02
N LYS A 365 -8.57 16.52 -4.14
CA LYS A 365 -8.55 15.08 -3.78
C LYS A 365 -9.29 14.76 -2.48
N SER A 366 -9.90 15.75 -1.83
CA SER A 366 -10.64 15.54 -0.60
C SER A 366 -12.02 14.95 -0.89
N TRP A 367 -12.42 13.93 -0.13
CA TRP A 367 -13.74 13.33 -0.27
C TRP A 367 -14.73 13.90 0.77
N PRO A 368 -16.04 13.98 0.43
CA PRO A 368 -17.07 14.39 1.39
C PRO A 368 -17.26 13.38 2.53
N VAL A 369 -17.11 12.09 2.20
CA VAL A 369 -17.24 10.93 3.10
C VAL A 369 -16.06 9.99 2.85
N ASN A 370 -15.72 9.15 3.83
CA ASN A 370 -14.70 8.10 3.64
C ASN A 370 -15.24 7.05 2.66
N ALA A 371 -15.02 7.25 1.36
CA ALA A 371 -15.50 6.38 0.30
C ALA A 371 -14.48 5.29 -0.08
N THR A 372 -13.29 5.32 0.50
CA THR A 372 -12.15 4.48 0.12
C THR A 372 -11.73 3.59 1.28
N TYR A 373 -12.47 2.51 1.47
CA TYR A 373 -12.06 1.38 2.31
C TYR A 373 -11.30 0.37 1.45
N ASP A 374 -10.17 -0.14 1.94
CA ASP A 374 -9.43 -1.19 1.26
C ASP A 374 -10.23 -2.48 1.43
N ARG A 375 -10.84 -2.92 0.33
CA ARG A 375 -11.67 -4.11 0.34
C ARG A 375 -10.89 -5.41 0.59
N TYR A 376 -9.60 -5.36 0.90
CA TYR A 376 -8.79 -6.51 1.27
C TYR A 376 -8.16 -6.37 2.65
N PHE A 377 -8.48 -5.29 3.37
CA PHE A 377 -8.03 -5.09 4.75
C PHE A 377 -8.93 -5.80 5.74
N ASP A 378 -8.31 -6.55 6.65
CA ASP A 378 -8.97 -7.15 7.80
C ASP A 378 -8.58 -6.42 9.09
N VAL A 379 -9.60 -6.08 9.87
CA VAL A 379 -9.44 -5.44 11.19
C VAL A 379 -9.01 -6.45 12.27
N HIS A 380 -9.06 -7.75 11.96
CA HIS A 380 -8.68 -8.83 12.86
C HIS A 380 -7.72 -9.81 12.17
N ASP A 381 -6.72 -10.30 12.91
CA ASP A 381 -6.00 -11.52 12.49
C ASP A 381 -6.92 -12.73 12.59
N HIS A 382 -7.56 -12.85 13.76
CA HIS A 382 -8.52 -13.88 14.08
C HIS A 382 -9.78 -13.22 14.61
N LYS A 383 -10.94 -13.64 14.13
CA LYS A 383 -12.22 -13.16 14.64
C LYS A 383 -12.76 -14.07 15.75
N TYR A 384 -12.37 -15.34 15.74
CA TYR A 384 -12.88 -16.32 16.70
C TYR A 384 -11.81 -16.90 17.63
N TRP A 385 -10.52 -16.78 17.30
CA TRP A 385 -9.37 -17.24 18.12
C TRP A 385 -9.35 -18.78 18.33
N GLY A 386 -9.55 -19.55 17.25
CA GLY A 386 -9.23 -20.97 17.23
C GLY A 386 -7.75 -21.22 17.39
N ARG A 387 -7.34 -22.08 18.33
CA ARG A 387 -5.94 -22.52 18.46
C ARG A 387 -5.71 -23.71 17.54
N ASN A 388 -5.77 -23.43 16.25
CA ASN A 388 -5.81 -24.43 15.19
C ASN A 388 -4.65 -25.42 15.28
N PRO A 389 -4.93 -26.72 15.51
CA PRO A 389 -3.91 -27.76 15.50
C PRO A 389 -3.22 -27.85 14.13
N SER A 390 -2.01 -28.38 14.10
CA SER A 390 -1.26 -28.50 12.85
C SER A 390 -2.01 -29.38 11.84
N ALA A 391 -2.27 -28.83 10.65
CA ALA A 391 -3.04 -29.50 9.61
C ALA A 391 -2.65 -29.02 8.21
N LYS A 392 -2.94 -29.87 7.22
CA LYS A 392 -2.89 -29.54 5.80
C LYS A 392 -4.30 -29.33 5.26
N VAL A 393 -4.54 -28.20 4.63
CA VAL A 393 -5.83 -27.85 4.03
C VAL A 393 -5.75 -27.93 2.51
N SER A 394 -6.75 -28.57 1.93
CA SER A 394 -6.89 -28.77 0.49
C SER A 394 -8.31 -28.43 0.05
N SER A 395 -8.49 -28.13 -1.23
CA SER A 395 -9.79 -27.78 -1.80
C SER A 395 -9.94 -28.32 -3.21
N SER A 396 -11.13 -28.80 -3.57
CA SER A 396 -11.50 -29.06 -4.98
C SER A 396 -11.95 -27.79 -5.71
N ILE A 397 -12.36 -26.76 -4.96
CA ILE A 397 -12.82 -25.49 -5.51
C ILE A 397 -11.65 -24.76 -6.14
N LYS A 398 -11.83 -24.27 -7.37
CA LYS A 398 -10.77 -23.58 -8.10
C LYS A 398 -10.42 -22.26 -7.41
N PRO A 399 -9.15 -22.03 -7.01
CA PRO A 399 -8.74 -20.77 -6.38
C PRO A 399 -8.89 -19.60 -7.35
N ASN A 400 -9.40 -18.48 -6.85
CA ASN A 400 -9.26 -17.16 -7.45
C ASN A 400 -8.18 -16.36 -6.72
N GLN A 401 -8.26 -16.28 -5.38
CA GLN A 401 -7.27 -15.63 -4.52
C GLN A 401 -7.07 -16.43 -3.23
N GLY A 402 -5.84 -16.37 -2.68
CA GLY A 402 -5.46 -17.13 -1.50
C GLY A 402 -5.45 -18.64 -1.71
N LYS A 403 -5.02 -19.35 -0.68
CA LYS A 403 -4.96 -20.81 -0.60
C LYS A 403 -5.90 -21.29 0.50
N PRO A 404 -6.44 -22.53 0.41
CA PRO A 404 -7.26 -23.11 1.46
C PRO A 404 -6.60 -23.07 2.84
N GLN A 405 -5.28 -23.21 2.87
CA GLN A 405 -4.46 -23.13 4.08
C GLN A 405 -4.55 -21.75 4.77
N ASP A 406 -4.65 -20.66 4.01
CA ASP A 406 -4.64 -19.29 4.55
C ASP A 406 -5.87 -19.03 5.45
N ALA A 407 -7.02 -19.66 5.13
CA ALA A 407 -8.23 -19.58 5.93
C ALA A 407 -8.18 -20.41 7.23
N TYR A 408 -7.18 -21.29 7.38
CA TYR A 408 -6.99 -22.13 8.57
C TYR A 408 -5.79 -21.68 9.40
N GLU A 409 -4.77 -21.06 8.81
CA GLU A 409 -3.61 -20.59 9.58
C GLU A 409 -3.91 -19.34 10.41
N GLY A 410 -5.10 -18.75 10.24
CA GLY A 410 -5.66 -17.70 11.07
C GLY A 410 -4.79 -16.43 11.09
N GLY A 411 -5.23 -15.42 10.35
CA GLY A 411 -4.51 -14.14 10.20
C GLY A 411 -3.57 -14.04 9.00
N SER A 412 -3.24 -15.16 8.35
CA SER A 412 -2.43 -15.16 7.11
C SER A 412 -3.22 -14.76 5.86
N GLY A 413 -4.55 -14.88 5.89
CA GLY A 413 -5.40 -14.48 4.77
C GLY A 413 -6.73 -15.21 4.76
N TYR A 414 -7.24 -15.44 3.56
CA TYR A 414 -8.52 -16.08 3.28
C TYR A 414 -8.39 -16.96 2.04
N PHE A 415 -9.36 -17.83 1.78
CA PHE A 415 -9.47 -18.57 0.53
C PHE A 415 -10.69 -18.07 -0.25
N TRP A 416 -10.47 -17.53 -1.45
CA TRP A 416 -11.55 -17.10 -2.33
C TRP A 416 -11.58 -17.98 -3.58
N GLY A 417 -12.52 -18.92 -3.59
CA GLY A 417 -12.72 -19.90 -4.66
C GLY A 417 -13.86 -19.53 -5.60
N ARG A 418 -13.78 -19.93 -6.87
CA ARG A 418 -14.78 -19.64 -7.91
C ARG A 418 -15.38 -20.93 -8.47
N ASN A 419 -16.53 -20.78 -9.16
CA ASN A 419 -17.28 -21.88 -9.78
C ASN A 419 -17.64 -22.99 -8.79
N VAL A 420 -18.29 -22.62 -7.69
CA VAL A 420 -18.64 -23.53 -6.59
C VAL A 420 -19.76 -24.46 -7.03
N LYS A 421 -19.48 -25.77 -7.06
CA LYS A 421 -20.41 -26.81 -7.52
C LYS A 421 -20.76 -27.79 -6.41
N ARG A 422 -21.89 -28.46 -6.57
CA ARG A 422 -22.26 -29.59 -5.74
C ARG A 422 -21.09 -30.59 -5.67
N ASP A 423 -20.87 -31.13 -4.47
CA ASP A 423 -19.80 -32.06 -4.12
C ASP A 423 -18.39 -31.47 -4.09
N ASP A 424 -18.23 -30.17 -4.36
CA ASP A 424 -16.98 -29.48 -4.02
C ASP A 424 -16.72 -29.50 -2.51
N GLN A 425 -15.45 -29.55 -2.13
CA GLN A 425 -15.06 -29.68 -0.74
C GLN A 425 -13.78 -28.91 -0.40
N VAL A 426 -13.72 -28.43 0.84
CA VAL A 426 -12.49 -27.99 1.52
C VAL A 426 -12.23 -28.96 2.67
N THR A 427 -11.07 -29.62 2.66
CA THR A 427 -10.72 -30.65 3.64
C THR A 427 -9.52 -30.21 4.45
N VAL A 428 -9.66 -30.20 5.77
CA VAL A 428 -8.60 -30.03 6.77
C VAL A 428 -8.19 -31.41 7.24
N GLN A 429 -6.98 -31.83 6.92
CA GLN A 429 -6.39 -33.08 7.39
C GLN A 429 -5.40 -32.77 8.50
N PHE A 430 -5.68 -33.21 9.72
CA PHE A 430 -4.78 -32.97 10.85
C PHE A 430 -3.54 -33.87 10.75
N ASN A 431 -2.40 -33.33 11.19
CA ASN A 431 -1.15 -34.09 11.20
C ASN A 431 -1.14 -35.18 12.28
N SER A 432 -1.90 -34.98 13.35
CA SER A 432 -2.14 -35.93 14.44
C SER A 432 -3.61 -35.89 14.83
N VAL A 433 -4.12 -36.98 15.43
CA VAL A 433 -5.49 -37.06 15.94
C VAL A 433 -5.76 -35.88 16.90
N VAL A 434 -6.81 -35.11 16.63
CA VAL A 434 -7.19 -33.93 17.43
C VAL A 434 -8.38 -34.28 18.31
N ASN A 435 -8.29 -34.01 19.60
CA ASN A 435 -9.46 -34.08 20.49
C ASN A 435 -10.22 -32.77 20.42
N ALA A 436 -11.02 -32.58 19.37
CA ALA A 436 -11.77 -31.34 19.18
C ALA A 436 -12.85 -31.22 20.25
N SER A 437 -13.05 -30.00 20.76
CA SER A 437 -14.16 -29.59 21.64
C SER A 437 -15.15 -28.69 20.90
N LYS A 438 -14.64 -27.86 19.99
CA LYS A 438 -15.43 -26.93 19.18
C LYS A 438 -14.79 -26.76 17.81
N VAL A 439 -15.62 -26.60 16.79
CA VAL A 439 -15.23 -26.20 15.44
C VAL A 439 -16.13 -25.07 14.99
N PHE A 440 -15.54 -24.06 14.34
CA PHE A 440 -16.24 -22.93 13.76
C PHE A 440 -15.73 -22.69 12.34
N VAL A 441 -16.64 -22.37 11.42
CA VAL A 441 -16.29 -21.96 10.05
C VAL A 441 -17.07 -20.68 9.73
N ASP A 442 -16.37 -19.63 9.33
CA ASP A 442 -16.94 -18.36 8.85
C ASP A 442 -16.66 -18.21 7.35
N THR A 443 -17.73 -17.99 6.59
CA THR A 443 -17.64 -17.69 5.15
C THR A 443 -18.33 -16.37 4.84
N GLY A 444 -17.94 -15.76 3.72
CA GLY A 444 -18.23 -14.38 3.42
C GLY A 444 -17.35 -13.42 4.23
N SER A 445 -17.50 -12.14 3.91
CA SER A 445 -16.90 -11.04 4.65
C SER A 445 -17.59 -9.74 4.22
N ASN A 446 -17.28 -8.62 4.87
CA ASN A 446 -17.72 -7.30 4.38
C ASN A 446 -17.24 -7.03 2.94
N LEU A 447 -16.18 -7.70 2.51
CA LEU A 447 -15.53 -7.58 1.21
C LEU A 447 -16.25 -8.40 0.13
N ALA A 448 -16.88 -9.50 0.57
CA ALA A 448 -17.54 -10.47 -0.29
C ALA A 448 -18.88 -10.87 0.35
N MET A 449 -19.76 -9.89 0.54
CA MET A 449 -21.02 -10.05 1.29
C MET A 449 -21.97 -11.12 0.73
N LYS A 450 -21.82 -11.47 -0.56
CA LYS A 450 -22.63 -12.49 -1.23
C LYS A 450 -21.91 -13.82 -1.42
N ASP A 451 -20.60 -13.87 -1.17
CA ASP A 451 -19.76 -15.04 -1.44
C ASP A 451 -19.60 -15.92 -0.19
N PHE A 452 -20.66 -16.03 0.61
CA PHE A 452 -20.70 -17.00 1.69
C PHE A 452 -21.27 -18.33 1.19
N LEU A 453 -20.97 -19.41 1.89
CA LEU A 453 -21.49 -20.73 1.56
C LEU A 453 -22.99 -20.78 1.86
N ARG A 454 -23.82 -20.88 0.82
CA ARG A 454 -25.29 -20.94 0.96
C ARG A 454 -25.78 -22.34 1.29
N PHE A 455 -25.20 -23.34 0.62
CA PHE A 455 -25.63 -24.73 0.69
C PHE A 455 -24.43 -25.62 0.96
N GLY A 456 -24.23 -25.95 2.24
CA GLY A 456 -23.15 -26.84 2.64
C GLY A 456 -23.34 -27.44 4.01
N VAL A 457 -22.53 -28.44 4.29
CA VAL A 457 -22.45 -29.11 5.59
C VAL A 457 -21.00 -29.19 6.06
N LEU A 458 -20.80 -29.04 7.36
CA LEU A 458 -19.55 -29.37 8.02
C LEU A 458 -19.62 -30.82 8.48
N GLN A 459 -18.61 -31.59 8.09
CA GLN A 459 -18.46 -32.99 8.40
C GLN A 459 -17.15 -33.24 9.12
N ALA A 460 -17.11 -34.28 9.94
CA ALA A 460 -15.91 -34.72 10.64
C ALA A 460 -15.70 -36.20 10.38
N SER A 461 -14.43 -36.59 10.32
CA SER A 461 -14.02 -37.98 10.39
C SER A 461 -13.60 -38.31 11.81
N PHE A 462 -14.37 -39.17 12.48
CA PHE A 462 -14.15 -39.56 13.86
C PHE A 462 -13.20 -40.76 13.93
N SER A 463 -12.20 -40.68 14.80
CA SER A 463 -11.21 -41.75 14.96
C SER A 463 -11.84 -42.95 15.68
N VAL A 464 -11.83 -44.12 15.04
CA VAL A 464 -12.48 -45.35 15.54
C VAL A 464 -11.56 -46.16 16.47
N SER A 465 -10.24 -45.90 16.46
CA SER A 465 -9.26 -46.78 17.15
C SER A 465 -8.12 -46.03 17.87
N GLY A 466 -8.10 -44.69 17.83
CA GLY A 466 -6.99 -43.91 18.43
C GLY A 466 -5.65 -44.03 17.70
N THR A 467 -5.58 -44.80 16.61
CA THR A 467 -4.44 -44.87 15.69
C THR A 467 -4.65 -43.89 14.54
N SER A 468 -3.66 -43.04 14.28
CA SER A 468 -3.68 -42.07 13.17
C SER A 468 -3.74 -42.79 11.83
N SER A 469 -4.89 -42.76 11.14
CA SER A 469 -4.96 -43.19 9.75
C SER A 469 -4.44 -42.08 8.84
N SER A 470 -3.58 -42.41 7.87
CA SER A 470 -3.13 -41.45 6.86
C SER A 470 -4.24 -41.01 5.90
N SER A 471 -5.41 -41.63 5.97
CA SER A 471 -6.60 -41.32 5.19
C SER A 471 -7.73 -40.81 6.09
N CYS A 472 -8.52 -39.86 5.58
CA CYS A 472 -9.65 -39.27 6.31
C CYS A 472 -10.84 -40.23 6.49
N GLY A 473 -10.77 -41.49 6.06
CA GLY A 473 -11.83 -42.49 6.30
C GLY A 473 -13.23 -42.03 5.88
N LYS A 474 -14.21 -42.33 6.73
CA LYS A 474 -15.61 -41.94 6.55
C LYS A 474 -15.89 -40.60 7.23
N PHE A 475 -16.63 -39.74 6.54
CA PHE A 475 -17.13 -38.48 7.09
C PHE A 475 -18.58 -38.62 7.54
N ASP A 476 -18.88 -38.14 8.75
CA ASP A 476 -20.23 -37.97 9.26
C ASP A 476 -20.57 -36.47 9.34
N THR A 477 -21.79 -36.11 8.96
CA THR A 477 -22.25 -34.72 9.04
C THR A 477 -22.43 -34.30 10.48
N VAL A 478 -21.82 -33.18 10.86
CA VAL A 478 -21.89 -32.64 12.22
C VAL A 478 -22.90 -31.49 12.29
N VAL A 479 -22.88 -30.58 11.32
CA VAL A 479 -23.79 -29.44 11.28
C VAL A 479 -23.95 -28.90 9.86
N SER A 480 -25.12 -28.34 9.54
CA SER A 480 -25.36 -27.62 8.29
C SER A 480 -24.95 -26.15 8.42
N PHE A 481 -24.49 -25.54 7.32
CA PHE A 481 -24.24 -24.10 7.28
C PHE A 481 -25.55 -23.30 7.39
N ARG A 482 -25.51 -22.19 8.13
CA ARG A 482 -26.56 -21.19 8.24
C ARG A 482 -25.95 -19.80 8.12
N ASP A 483 -26.45 -19.01 7.17
CA ASP A 483 -25.94 -17.66 6.87
C ASP A 483 -24.40 -17.62 6.78
N GLY A 484 -23.84 -18.54 6.01
CA GLY A 484 -22.40 -18.63 5.79
C GLY A 484 -21.59 -19.23 6.94
N ARG A 485 -22.21 -19.62 8.04
CA ARG A 485 -21.51 -20.09 9.24
C ARG A 485 -21.88 -21.50 9.61
N ALA A 486 -20.90 -22.25 10.09
CA ALA A 486 -21.10 -23.56 10.69
C ALA A 486 -20.37 -23.62 12.03
N GLN A 487 -21.11 -23.98 13.09
CA GLN A 487 -20.54 -24.16 14.42
C GLN A 487 -20.99 -25.52 14.96
N ALA A 488 -20.02 -26.27 15.46
CA ALA A 488 -20.28 -27.53 16.13
C ALA A 488 -19.46 -27.62 17.42
N THR A 489 -20.09 -28.12 18.48
CA THR A 489 -19.44 -28.41 19.76
C THR A 489 -19.59 -29.89 20.03
N PHE A 490 -18.48 -30.60 20.13
CA PHE A 490 -18.43 -32.02 20.40
C PHE A 490 -17.06 -32.34 20.99
N ASN A 491 -16.97 -33.21 21.99
CA ASN A 491 -15.71 -33.63 22.61
C ASN A 491 -15.32 -35.01 22.06
N LYS A 492 -14.78 -35.05 20.83
CA LYS A 492 -14.43 -36.30 20.16
C LYS A 492 -13.11 -36.17 19.41
N LYS A 493 -12.41 -37.30 19.31
CA LYS A 493 -11.19 -37.44 18.50
C LYS A 493 -11.54 -37.45 17.01
N ILE A 494 -10.90 -36.57 16.25
CA ILE A 494 -11.11 -36.43 14.81
C ILE A 494 -9.77 -36.48 14.05
N ASP A 495 -9.79 -37.10 12.88
CA ASP A 495 -8.66 -37.19 11.96
C ASP A 495 -8.73 -36.10 10.87
N CYS A 496 -9.94 -35.75 10.43
CA CYS A 496 -10.17 -34.71 9.42
C CYS A 496 -11.47 -33.94 9.64
N LEU A 497 -11.51 -32.71 9.13
CA LEU A 497 -12.73 -31.93 8.91
C LEU A 497 -12.95 -31.72 7.42
N ARG A 498 -14.22 -31.67 7.02
CA ARG A 498 -14.61 -31.38 5.64
C ARG A 498 -15.78 -30.40 5.60
N ILE A 499 -15.59 -29.31 4.87
CA ILE A 499 -16.67 -28.44 4.40
C ILE A 499 -17.10 -29.00 3.05
N LEU A 500 -18.34 -29.48 2.94
CA LEU A 500 -18.90 -30.07 1.72
C LEU A 500 -20.01 -29.17 1.17
N VAL A 501 -19.89 -28.79 -0.10
CA VAL A 501 -20.92 -28.07 -0.84
C VAL A 501 -22.03 -29.04 -1.23
N THR A 502 -23.26 -28.79 -0.80
CA THR A 502 -24.37 -29.72 -1.03
C THR A 502 -25.17 -29.42 -2.30
N ASN A 503 -25.19 -28.17 -2.74
CA ASN A 503 -25.84 -27.72 -3.98
C ASN A 503 -24.94 -26.72 -4.72
N ASP A 504 -25.10 -26.62 -6.04
CA ASP A 504 -24.52 -25.56 -6.84
C ASP A 504 -24.89 -24.17 -6.31
N GLN A 505 -23.94 -23.24 -6.34
CA GLN A 505 -24.21 -21.82 -6.16
C GLN A 505 -23.51 -21.00 -7.26
N ASN A 506 -24.13 -19.88 -7.65
CA ASN A 506 -23.58 -19.03 -8.71
C ASN A 506 -22.48 -18.11 -8.17
N GLU A 507 -22.59 -17.73 -6.89
CA GLU A 507 -21.61 -16.90 -6.20
C GLU A 507 -20.33 -17.68 -5.89
N TRP A 508 -19.24 -16.92 -5.73
CA TRP A 508 -17.97 -17.48 -5.31
C TRP A 508 -18.04 -17.89 -3.83
N LEU A 509 -17.00 -18.57 -3.34
CA LEU A 509 -16.86 -18.90 -1.92
C LEU A 509 -15.67 -18.15 -1.34
N PHE A 510 -15.94 -17.20 -0.47
CA PHE A 510 -14.97 -16.54 0.39
C PHE A 510 -14.96 -17.28 1.73
N LEU A 511 -13.95 -18.12 1.96
CA LEU A 511 -13.71 -18.80 3.21
C LEU A 511 -12.76 -17.95 4.05
N ARG A 512 -13.30 -17.32 5.10
CA ARG A 512 -12.57 -16.36 5.94
C ARG A 512 -11.74 -17.08 6.99
N GLU A 513 -12.38 -17.90 7.82
CA GLU A 513 -11.74 -18.53 8.98
C GLU A 513 -12.32 -19.93 9.19
N ILE A 514 -11.43 -20.88 9.47
CA ILE A 514 -11.75 -22.21 9.98
C ILE A 514 -11.04 -22.31 11.32
N ASP A 515 -11.79 -22.48 12.39
CA ASP A 515 -11.28 -22.51 13.75
C ASP A 515 -11.61 -23.83 14.46
N VAL A 516 -10.62 -24.38 15.14
CA VAL A 516 -10.70 -25.63 15.90
C VAL A 516 -10.14 -25.38 17.30
N TRP A 517 -10.89 -25.79 18.31
CA TRP A 517 -10.46 -25.80 19.70
C TRP A 517 -10.30 -27.23 20.16
N GLU A 518 -9.17 -27.52 20.79
CA GLU A 518 -8.95 -28.79 21.48
C GLU A 518 -9.62 -28.78 22.86
N ALA A 519 -10.17 -29.92 23.27
CA ALA A 519 -10.58 -30.13 24.65
C ALA A 519 -9.34 -30.09 25.55
N LYS A 520 -9.45 -29.42 26.70
CA LYS A 520 -8.40 -29.38 27.71
C LYS A 520 -8.21 -30.73 28.38
#